data_AF-A0A1E1KGN6-F1
#
_entry.id   AF-A0A1E1KGN6-F1
#
_cell.length_a   1.000
_cell.length_b   1.000
_cell.length_c   1.000
_cell.angle_alpha   90.00
_cell.angle_beta   90.00
_cell.angle_gamma   90.00
#
_symmetry.space_group_name_H-M   'P 1'
#
loop_
_entity.id
_entity.type
_entity.pdbx_description
1 polymer ?
#
loop_
_entity_poly.entity_id
_entity_poly.type
_entity_poly.pdbx_seq_one_letter_code
_entity_poly.pdbx_strand_id
1 'polypeptide(L)'
;MQTGFNRNLLEFGATHGMINLCTQVLSGVTSVNDHVLLKNEAGLTSVHIAVVNGYVEIARLLLSIIDKPFVGNPHNLLHIALRNQDDAMVELLVSRSIGLRHTSSSAETCIYIAAQLGRQDYLRLLLPVVGYDFIDAAESAYHWTSLLVSCVEGHAPTVRRLIDAGADTDSFDYLGWTAKEHAVFRDHLAVGEMFSSTDKTPKPGISTIINGRKGIYAPRHDVSSGFSHLTINLGSLQENEKSKLRTMNLPSLLEHGLMLTVSTSESAVSVQRMLPLLEDSVDDTFVFFVENSEDITVLFNIYECRADPDVQGTLIGAGIALLEAHNNCVGIQHGLLMREQSVAIMYKGTLKLLGAISFSYAIIKPYHQLRSPKSNSKSLRTTGSAKIVGHRGLGQNCQDNCLRLGGNTIESSRAAAKQGADYVEFMHMSDSQSSTLEPTSMLGGVENYEARDNVQVFRVRSESVALADEQETERMKNRMKHNVDDQDKGFKPNTRGDFVHGTFATLQDTLGKLPEHIGVDMEIKYPRPHEASQAGNALISIDINVFADTVLDVIARFGKGRHIILSSFTPDICILLAIKQNSYPVAFITNAGLLSTSDKDIRAGSLQNATRFARQ
;
A
#
# COMPACT_ATOMS: atom_id res chain seq x y z
N MET A 1 -61.20 4.16 -20.53
CA MET A 1 -61.41 5.04 -19.35
C MET A 1 -61.36 4.27 -18.04
N GLN A 2 -62.10 3.16 -17.90
CA GLN A 2 -62.16 2.40 -16.63
C GLN A 2 -60.80 1.80 -16.19
N THR A 3 -59.91 1.50 -17.13
CA THR A 3 -58.56 0.98 -16.87
C THR A 3 -57.63 1.98 -16.19
N GLY A 4 -57.60 3.24 -16.64
CA GLY A 4 -56.81 4.31 -16.02
C GLY A 4 -57.36 4.74 -14.66
N PHE A 5 -58.69 4.73 -14.50
CA PHE A 5 -59.33 5.07 -13.23
C PHE A 5 -59.02 4.04 -12.13
N ASN A 6 -59.14 2.74 -12.43
CA ASN A 6 -58.84 1.67 -11.47
C ASN A 6 -57.34 1.64 -11.10
N ARG A 7 -56.44 1.91 -12.06
CA ARG A 7 -55.01 2.08 -11.79
C ARG A 7 -54.76 3.21 -10.79
N ASN A 8 -55.33 4.39 -11.03
CA ASN A 8 -55.14 5.55 -10.17
C ASN A 8 -55.69 5.31 -8.75
N LEU A 9 -56.78 4.56 -8.61
CA LEU A 9 -57.31 4.17 -7.31
C LEU A 9 -56.42 3.16 -6.57
N LEU A 10 -55.85 2.18 -7.27
CA LEU A 10 -54.89 1.23 -6.68
C LEU A 10 -53.60 1.93 -6.25
N GLU A 11 -53.09 2.84 -7.08
CA GLU A 11 -51.97 3.74 -6.76
C GLU A 11 -52.30 4.59 -5.52
N PHE A 12 -53.45 5.26 -5.49
CA PHE A 12 -53.86 6.07 -4.33
C PHE A 12 -54.00 5.24 -3.06
N GLY A 13 -54.57 4.04 -3.16
CA GLY A 13 -54.68 3.09 -2.06
C GLY A 13 -53.32 2.63 -1.52
N ALA A 14 -52.38 2.30 -2.42
CA ALA A 14 -51.01 1.93 -2.08
C ALA A 14 -50.18 3.10 -1.54
N THR A 15 -50.46 4.35 -1.94
CA THR A 15 -49.78 5.53 -1.41
C THR A 15 -50.19 5.83 0.03
N HIS A 16 -51.46 5.63 0.37
CA HIS A 16 -52.04 6.04 1.67
C HIS A 16 -52.35 4.88 2.62
N GLY A 17 -51.94 3.65 2.31
CA GLY A 17 -52.16 2.50 3.20
C GLY A 17 -53.62 2.03 3.28
N MET A 18 -54.45 2.33 2.28
CA MET A 18 -55.89 2.01 2.32
C MET A 18 -56.20 0.62 1.76
N ILE A 19 -55.96 -0.41 2.56
CA ILE A 19 -56.19 -1.82 2.17
C ILE A 19 -57.64 -2.11 1.75
N ASN A 20 -58.63 -1.51 2.40
CA ASN A 20 -60.05 -1.71 2.08
C ASN A 20 -60.37 -1.19 0.68
N LEU A 21 -59.80 -0.03 0.29
CA LEU A 21 -59.96 0.54 -1.04
C LEU A 21 -59.33 -0.38 -2.09
N CYS A 22 -58.09 -0.84 -1.86
CA CYS A 22 -57.43 -1.79 -2.76
C CYS A 22 -58.26 -3.07 -2.92
N THR A 23 -58.78 -3.62 -1.83
CA THR A 23 -59.61 -4.85 -1.84
C THR A 23 -60.88 -4.66 -2.65
N GLN A 24 -61.59 -3.55 -2.46
CA GLN A 24 -62.82 -3.25 -3.21
C GLN A 24 -62.54 -3.10 -4.71
N VAL A 25 -61.49 -2.35 -5.07
CA VAL A 25 -61.10 -2.16 -6.49
C VAL A 25 -60.74 -3.49 -7.14
N LEU A 26 -60.03 -4.38 -6.43
CA LEU A 26 -59.63 -5.69 -6.96
C LEU A 26 -60.83 -6.66 -7.07
N SER A 27 -61.82 -6.56 -6.18
CA SER A 27 -63.04 -7.40 -6.23
C SER A 27 -64.00 -7.07 -7.39
N GLY A 28 -63.96 -5.84 -7.90
CA GLY A 28 -64.90 -5.34 -8.92
C GLY A 28 -64.42 -5.46 -10.37
N VAL A 29 -63.29 -6.13 -10.62
CA VAL A 29 -62.60 -6.11 -11.92
C VAL A 29 -62.46 -7.53 -12.48
N THR A 30 -62.75 -7.71 -13.78
CA THR A 30 -62.72 -9.03 -14.46
C THR A 30 -61.35 -9.37 -15.09
N SER A 31 -60.49 -8.38 -15.37
CA SER A 31 -59.10 -8.58 -15.84
C SER A 31 -58.08 -7.97 -14.87
N VAL A 32 -58.02 -8.52 -13.65
CA VAL A 32 -57.28 -7.90 -12.52
C VAL A 32 -55.76 -7.83 -12.77
N ASN A 33 -55.21 -8.79 -13.51
CA ASN A 33 -53.78 -8.86 -13.83
C ASN A 33 -53.27 -7.63 -14.59
N ASP A 34 -54.08 -7.08 -15.51
CA ASP A 34 -53.64 -5.95 -16.34
C ASP A 34 -53.51 -4.68 -15.52
N HIS A 35 -54.38 -4.44 -14.53
CA HIS A 35 -54.40 -3.19 -13.76
C HIS A 35 -53.28 -3.08 -12.71
N VAL A 36 -52.92 -4.20 -12.06
CA VAL A 36 -51.86 -4.24 -11.02
C VAL A 36 -50.47 -4.02 -11.63
N LEU A 37 -50.30 -4.35 -12.92
CA LEU A 37 -49.03 -4.22 -13.65
C LEU A 37 -48.88 -2.88 -14.39
N LEU A 38 -49.92 -2.03 -14.41
CA LEU A 38 -49.82 -0.71 -15.06
C LEU A 38 -48.86 0.21 -14.30
N LYS A 39 -47.97 0.85 -15.06
CA LYS A 39 -46.99 1.81 -14.55
C LYS A 39 -47.55 3.23 -14.56
N ASN A 40 -47.12 4.04 -13.59
CA ASN A 40 -47.34 5.47 -13.56
C ASN A 40 -46.36 6.27 -14.40
N GLU A 41 -46.50 7.60 -14.40
CA GLU A 41 -45.64 8.50 -15.17
C GLU A 41 -44.16 8.39 -14.73
N ALA A 42 -43.91 7.98 -13.48
CA ALA A 42 -42.59 7.65 -12.94
C ALA A 42 -42.15 6.19 -13.22
N GLY A 43 -42.93 5.42 -13.97
CA GLY A 43 -42.62 4.02 -14.29
C GLY A 43 -42.91 3.01 -13.18
N LEU A 44 -43.58 3.41 -12.08
CA LEU A 44 -43.85 2.59 -10.90
C LEU A 44 -45.23 1.95 -10.95
N THR A 45 -45.35 0.69 -10.51
CA THR A 45 -46.65 0.01 -10.33
C THR A 45 -47.19 0.21 -8.91
N SER A 46 -48.47 -0.09 -8.67
CA SER A 46 -49.04 -0.05 -7.31
C SER A 46 -48.30 -0.97 -6.32
N VAL A 47 -47.72 -2.07 -6.79
CA VAL A 47 -46.84 -2.94 -5.98
C VAL A 47 -45.58 -2.20 -5.55
N HIS A 48 -44.94 -1.44 -6.46
CA HIS A 48 -43.76 -0.65 -6.11
C HIS A 48 -44.06 0.36 -5.01
N ILE A 49 -45.19 1.07 -5.14
CA ILE A 49 -45.60 2.06 -4.15
C ILE A 49 -45.86 1.42 -2.79
N ALA A 50 -46.54 0.26 -2.77
CA ALA A 50 -46.78 -0.48 -1.53
C ALA A 50 -45.47 -0.95 -0.86
N VAL A 51 -44.49 -1.43 -1.64
CA VAL A 51 -43.18 -1.86 -1.12
C VAL A 51 -42.36 -0.67 -0.60
N VAL A 52 -42.29 0.42 -1.36
CA VAL A 52 -41.54 1.64 -0.98
C VAL A 52 -42.10 2.24 0.32
N ASN A 53 -43.42 2.21 0.51
CA ASN A 53 -44.07 2.73 1.71
C ASN A 53 -44.17 1.71 2.87
N GLY A 54 -43.70 0.47 2.70
CA GLY A 54 -43.75 -0.55 3.75
C GLY A 54 -45.15 -1.12 4.05
N TYR A 55 -46.11 -1.00 3.14
CA TYR A 55 -47.46 -1.53 3.34
C TYR A 55 -47.55 -3.01 2.95
N VAL A 56 -47.01 -3.88 3.81
CA VAL A 56 -46.89 -5.34 3.61
C VAL A 56 -48.21 -5.99 3.22
N GLU A 57 -49.31 -5.67 3.90
CA GLU A 57 -50.61 -6.31 3.63
C GLU A 57 -51.22 -5.88 2.28
N ILE A 58 -50.94 -4.66 1.84
CA ILE A 58 -51.33 -4.21 0.48
C ILE A 58 -50.45 -4.90 -0.55
N ALA A 59 -49.14 -5.00 -0.32
CA ALA A 59 -48.24 -5.75 -1.20
C ALA A 59 -48.65 -7.22 -1.28
N ARG A 60 -49.02 -7.86 -0.17
CA ARG A 60 -49.51 -9.24 -0.10
C ARG A 60 -50.78 -9.42 -0.92
N LEU A 61 -51.74 -8.51 -0.77
CA LEU A 61 -52.99 -8.51 -1.52
C LEU A 61 -52.71 -8.37 -3.03
N LEU A 62 -51.90 -7.39 -3.44
CA LEU A 62 -51.58 -7.16 -4.84
C LEU A 62 -50.80 -8.34 -5.46
N LEU A 63 -49.83 -8.91 -4.74
CA LEU A 63 -49.04 -10.06 -5.20
C LEU A 63 -49.84 -11.37 -5.21
N SER A 64 -50.91 -11.48 -4.40
CA SER A 64 -51.77 -12.68 -4.37
C SER A 64 -52.52 -12.92 -5.68
N ILE A 65 -52.73 -11.86 -6.46
CA ILE A 65 -53.51 -11.86 -7.69
C ILE A 65 -52.64 -12.15 -8.92
N ILE A 66 -51.33 -11.93 -8.81
CA ILE A 66 -50.39 -12.11 -9.91
C ILE A 66 -50.03 -13.61 -10.00
N ASP A 67 -50.71 -14.34 -10.90
CA ASP A 67 -50.57 -15.79 -11.12
C ASP A 67 -49.29 -16.21 -11.89
N LYS A 68 -48.55 -15.26 -12.45
CA LYS A 68 -47.33 -15.50 -13.24
C LYS A 68 -46.09 -14.97 -12.53
N PRO A 69 -44.87 -15.48 -12.79
CA PRO A 69 -43.66 -14.79 -12.35
C PRO A 69 -43.76 -13.34 -12.81
N PHE A 70 -43.58 -12.39 -11.89
CA PHE A 70 -43.74 -10.97 -12.15
C PHE A 70 -42.78 -10.53 -13.29
N VAL A 71 -43.31 -10.31 -14.51
CA VAL A 71 -42.54 -9.92 -15.72
C VAL A 71 -42.56 -8.39 -15.96
N GLY A 72 -43.03 -7.58 -15.00
CA GLY A 72 -42.80 -6.13 -15.02
C GLY A 72 -41.41 -5.81 -14.47
N ASN A 73 -40.78 -4.69 -14.87
CA ASN A 73 -39.49 -4.21 -14.30
C ASN A 73 -39.48 -4.44 -12.77
N PRO A 74 -38.86 -5.51 -12.26
CA PRO A 74 -38.82 -5.81 -10.84
C PRO A 74 -37.64 -5.10 -10.19
N HIS A 75 -36.96 -4.23 -10.96
CA HIS A 75 -35.67 -3.68 -10.66
C HIS A 75 -35.76 -2.97 -9.32
N ASN A 76 -35.17 -3.59 -8.30
CA ASN A 76 -34.96 -3.06 -6.96
C ASN A 76 -36.02 -3.30 -5.87
N LEU A 77 -37.15 -4.03 -6.09
CA LEU A 77 -38.14 -4.20 -5.00
C LEU A 77 -37.57 -4.91 -3.76
N LEU A 78 -36.90 -6.05 -3.96
CA LEU A 78 -36.26 -6.80 -2.88
C LEU A 78 -35.13 -5.99 -2.24
N HIS A 79 -34.31 -5.32 -3.04
CA HIS A 79 -33.24 -4.43 -2.57
C HIS A 79 -33.77 -3.28 -1.71
N ILE A 80 -34.90 -2.66 -2.08
CA ILE A 80 -35.56 -1.62 -1.28
C ILE A 80 -36.02 -2.19 0.06
N ALA A 81 -36.71 -3.34 0.05
CA ALA A 81 -37.15 -4.00 1.28
C ALA A 81 -35.98 -4.35 2.21
N LEU A 82 -34.87 -4.86 1.66
CA LEU A 82 -33.64 -5.16 2.41
C LEU A 82 -33.02 -3.89 3.00
N ARG A 83 -32.85 -2.82 2.20
CA ARG A 83 -32.26 -1.55 2.67
C ARG A 83 -33.14 -0.86 3.73
N ASN A 84 -34.47 -0.99 3.62
CA ASN A 84 -35.41 -0.52 4.62
C ASN A 84 -35.47 -1.43 5.87
N GLN A 85 -34.86 -2.61 5.82
CA GLN A 85 -34.92 -3.65 6.85
C GLN A 85 -36.35 -4.04 7.25
N ASP A 86 -37.26 -4.09 6.27
CA ASP A 86 -38.65 -4.53 6.45
C ASP A 86 -38.73 -6.06 6.36
N ASP A 87 -38.55 -6.72 7.50
CA ASP A 87 -38.49 -8.19 7.61
C ASP A 87 -39.69 -8.88 6.96
N ALA A 88 -40.90 -8.37 7.22
CA ALA A 88 -42.15 -8.96 6.72
C ALA A 88 -42.29 -8.77 5.20
N MET A 89 -41.81 -7.64 4.65
CA MET A 89 -41.75 -7.44 3.20
C MET A 89 -40.68 -8.32 2.55
N VAL A 90 -39.51 -8.46 3.16
CA VAL A 90 -38.43 -9.33 2.67
C VAL A 90 -38.93 -10.78 2.58
N GLU A 91 -39.55 -11.30 3.64
CA GLU A 91 -40.13 -12.64 3.64
C GLU A 91 -41.20 -12.80 2.54
N LEU A 92 -42.09 -11.82 2.39
CA LEU A 92 -43.12 -11.83 1.35
C LEU A 92 -42.50 -11.90 -0.06
N LEU A 93 -41.54 -11.04 -0.37
CA LEU A 93 -40.90 -10.97 -1.69
C LEU A 93 -40.05 -12.21 -1.99
N VAL A 94 -39.32 -12.74 -1.00
CA VAL A 94 -38.53 -13.97 -1.14
C VAL A 94 -39.43 -15.18 -1.33
N SER A 95 -40.56 -15.29 -0.60
CA SER A 95 -41.53 -16.39 -0.76
C SER A 95 -42.17 -16.45 -2.16
N ARG A 96 -42.15 -15.32 -2.88
CA ARG A 96 -42.65 -15.19 -4.26
C ARG A 96 -41.55 -15.20 -5.31
N SER A 97 -40.29 -15.43 -4.91
CA SER A 97 -39.11 -15.41 -5.79
C SER A 97 -38.93 -14.12 -6.59
N ILE A 98 -39.33 -12.97 -6.03
CA ILE A 98 -39.30 -11.67 -6.71
C ILE A 98 -37.94 -11.01 -6.50
N GLY A 99 -37.27 -10.61 -7.59
CA GLY A 99 -36.06 -9.78 -7.54
C GLY A 99 -34.78 -10.48 -7.06
N LEU A 100 -34.81 -11.80 -6.85
CA LEU A 100 -33.69 -12.57 -6.29
C LEU A 100 -32.38 -12.50 -7.10
N ARG A 101 -32.48 -12.48 -8.44
CA ARG A 101 -31.33 -12.45 -9.37
C ARG A 101 -31.02 -11.05 -9.90
N HIS A 102 -31.62 -10.02 -9.31
CA HIS A 102 -31.42 -8.64 -9.72
C HIS A 102 -30.13 -8.06 -9.14
N THR A 103 -29.48 -7.18 -9.88
CA THR A 103 -28.32 -6.41 -9.43
C THR A 103 -28.65 -4.92 -9.47
N SER A 104 -28.22 -4.14 -8.48
CA SER A 104 -28.39 -2.68 -8.49
C SER A 104 -27.57 -2.02 -9.62
N SER A 105 -27.68 -0.70 -9.77
CA SER A 105 -26.82 0.07 -10.70
C SER A 105 -25.32 -0.07 -10.38
N SER A 106 -24.99 -0.40 -9.13
CA SER A 106 -23.62 -0.66 -8.67
C SER A 106 -23.29 -2.16 -8.66
N ALA A 107 -24.03 -2.97 -9.41
CA ALA A 107 -23.93 -4.43 -9.46
C ALA A 107 -24.19 -5.16 -8.11
N GLU A 108 -24.81 -4.50 -7.12
CA GLU A 108 -25.04 -5.13 -5.80
C GLU A 108 -26.15 -6.17 -5.87
N THR A 109 -25.90 -7.38 -5.35
CA THR A 109 -26.90 -8.44 -5.22
C THR A 109 -27.70 -8.30 -3.91
N CYS A 110 -28.80 -9.05 -3.79
CA CYS A 110 -29.54 -9.13 -2.53
C CYS A 110 -28.70 -9.74 -1.39
N ILE A 111 -27.82 -10.71 -1.72
CA ILE A 111 -26.87 -11.32 -0.78
C ILE A 111 -25.86 -10.28 -0.31
N TYR A 112 -25.34 -9.45 -1.23
CA TYR A 112 -24.41 -8.36 -0.90
C TYR A 112 -25.05 -7.37 0.10
N ILE A 113 -26.27 -6.91 -0.16
CA ILE A 113 -26.97 -5.98 0.75
C ILE A 113 -27.22 -6.62 2.11
N ALA A 114 -27.68 -7.87 2.16
CA ALA A 114 -27.88 -8.58 3.43
C ALA A 114 -26.56 -8.73 4.21
N ALA A 115 -25.45 -8.96 3.50
CA ALA A 115 -24.13 -9.07 4.09
C ALA A 115 -23.62 -7.73 4.63
N GLN A 116 -23.80 -6.66 3.86
CA GLN A 116 -23.48 -5.29 4.25
C GLN A 116 -24.25 -4.83 5.49
N LEU A 117 -25.52 -5.24 5.63
CA LEU A 117 -26.34 -4.92 6.79
C LEU A 117 -26.04 -5.79 8.03
N GLY A 118 -25.22 -6.83 7.89
CA GLY A 118 -24.92 -7.77 8.99
C GLY A 118 -26.08 -8.70 9.36
N ARG A 119 -27.10 -8.81 8.50
CA ARG A 119 -28.33 -9.56 8.75
C ARG A 119 -28.17 -11.03 8.34
N GLN A 120 -27.64 -11.84 9.26
CA GLN A 120 -27.47 -13.28 9.07
C GLN A 120 -28.81 -13.99 8.77
N ASP A 121 -29.90 -13.51 9.34
CA ASP A 121 -31.27 -13.98 9.10
C ASP A 121 -31.71 -13.78 7.64
N TYR A 122 -31.41 -12.63 7.03
CA TYR A 122 -31.65 -12.42 5.60
C TYR A 122 -30.83 -13.39 4.75
N LEU A 123 -29.57 -13.65 5.10
CA LEU A 123 -28.77 -14.66 4.40
C LEU A 123 -29.36 -16.08 4.52
N ARG A 124 -29.97 -16.43 5.65
CA ARG A 124 -30.66 -17.72 5.82
C ARG A 124 -31.88 -17.84 4.91
N LEU A 125 -32.60 -16.75 4.68
CA LEU A 125 -33.74 -16.71 3.77
C LEU A 125 -33.31 -16.72 2.30
N LEU A 126 -32.27 -15.97 1.95
CA LEU A 126 -31.87 -15.73 0.55
C LEU A 126 -31.03 -16.87 -0.05
N LEU A 127 -30.00 -17.35 0.64
CA LEU A 127 -29.04 -18.32 0.10
C LEU A 127 -29.71 -19.60 -0.46
N PRO A 128 -30.71 -20.22 0.21
CA PRO A 128 -31.37 -21.41 -0.33
C PRO A 128 -32.15 -21.18 -1.63
N VAL A 129 -32.61 -19.95 -1.88
CA VAL A 129 -33.53 -19.63 -3.00
C VAL A 129 -32.81 -18.98 -4.18
N VAL A 130 -31.78 -18.17 -3.92
CA VAL A 130 -30.96 -17.51 -4.97
C VAL A 130 -30.01 -18.52 -5.64
N GLY A 131 -29.56 -19.53 -4.89
CA GLY A 131 -28.48 -20.43 -5.29
C GLY A 131 -27.11 -19.86 -4.98
N TYR A 132 -26.10 -20.75 -4.90
CA TYR A 132 -24.74 -20.39 -4.49
C TYR A 132 -23.93 -19.71 -5.62
N ASP A 133 -24.40 -19.75 -6.86
CA ASP A 133 -23.70 -19.17 -8.03
C ASP A 133 -23.46 -17.65 -7.94
N PHE A 134 -24.19 -16.93 -7.07
CA PHE A 134 -24.07 -15.49 -6.86
C PHE A 134 -23.35 -15.09 -5.56
N ILE A 135 -22.84 -16.06 -4.79
CA ILE A 135 -22.24 -15.78 -3.49
C ILE A 135 -20.99 -14.90 -3.61
N ASP A 136 -20.22 -15.11 -4.70
CA ASP A 136 -18.98 -14.40 -5.03
C ASP A 136 -19.21 -13.27 -6.04
N ALA A 137 -20.46 -12.90 -6.32
CA ALA A 137 -20.74 -11.73 -7.15
C ALA A 137 -20.22 -10.46 -6.45
N ALA A 138 -19.39 -9.70 -7.15
CA ALA A 138 -18.78 -8.47 -6.66
C ALA A 138 -19.53 -7.23 -7.16
N GLU A 139 -19.62 -6.22 -6.31
CA GLU A 139 -20.12 -4.91 -6.72
C GLU A 139 -19.11 -4.18 -7.63
N SER A 140 -19.57 -3.17 -8.38
CA SER A 140 -18.80 -2.60 -9.49
C SER A 140 -17.77 -1.53 -9.10
N ALA A 141 -17.92 -0.87 -7.96
CA ALA A 141 -17.11 0.28 -7.54
C ALA A 141 -15.74 -0.14 -6.95
N TYR A 142 -15.71 -1.16 -6.11
CA TYR A 142 -14.50 -1.64 -5.43
C TYR A 142 -14.21 -3.12 -5.70
N HIS A 143 -15.09 -3.84 -6.39
CA HIS A 143 -15.02 -5.30 -6.52
C HIS A 143 -15.22 -6.03 -5.20
N TRP A 144 -16.06 -5.48 -4.32
CA TRP A 144 -16.37 -6.14 -3.05
C TRP A 144 -17.40 -7.25 -3.22
N THR A 145 -17.01 -8.46 -2.84
CA THR A 145 -17.94 -9.58 -2.66
C THR A 145 -18.75 -9.42 -1.37
N SER A 146 -19.82 -10.21 -1.24
CA SER A 146 -20.62 -10.27 0.00
C SER A 146 -19.75 -10.62 1.22
N LEU A 147 -18.75 -11.49 1.04
CA LEU A 147 -17.81 -11.86 2.11
C LEU A 147 -16.90 -10.68 2.48
N LEU A 148 -16.33 -9.98 1.49
CA LEU A 148 -15.48 -8.80 1.69
C LEU A 148 -16.21 -7.71 2.48
N VAL A 149 -17.41 -7.29 2.04
CA VAL A 149 -18.15 -6.22 2.73
C VAL A 149 -18.51 -6.62 4.17
N SER A 150 -18.89 -7.88 4.42
CA SER A 150 -19.18 -8.34 5.80
C SER A 150 -17.95 -8.36 6.71
N CYS A 151 -16.74 -8.55 6.14
CA CYS A 151 -15.49 -8.46 6.88
C CYS A 151 -15.06 -7.01 7.14
N VAL A 152 -15.27 -6.12 6.15
CA VAL A 152 -15.05 -4.68 6.28
C VAL A 152 -15.88 -4.09 7.42
N GLU A 153 -17.14 -4.50 7.54
CA GLU A 153 -18.07 -4.04 8.59
C GLU A 153 -17.98 -4.86 9.90
N GLY A 154 -17.12 -5.90 9.95
CA GLY A 154 -16.90 -6.70 11.16
C GLY A 154 -18.05 -7.62 11.57
N HIS A 155 -18.93 -7.98 10.63
CA HIS A 155 -20.15 -8.76 10.91
C HIS A 155 -19.88 -10.27 11.04
N ALA A 156 -19.25 -10.67 12.15
CA ALA A 156 -18.84 -12.04 12.47
C ALA A 156 -19.88 -13.16 12.16
N PRO A 157 -21.18 -13.04 12.54
CA PRO A 157 -22.17 -14.09 12.21
C PRO A 157 -22.45 -14.24 10.71
N THR A 158 -22.40 -13.12 9.98
CA THR A 158 -22.60 -13.04 8.53
C THR A 158 -21.40 -13.62 7.81
N VAL A 159 -20.18 -13.24 8.22
CA VAL A 159 -18.92 -13.79 7.68
C VAL A 159 -18.90 -15.31 7.81
N ARG A 160 -19.18 -15.82 9.02
CA ARG A 160 -19.25 -17.27 9.26
C ARG A 160 -20.26 -17.94 8.33
N ARG A 161 -21.45 -17.36 8.16
CA ARG A 161 -22.48 -17.93 7.29
C ARG A 161 -22.07 -17.97 5.82
N LEU A 162 -21.39 -16.94 5.33
CA LEU A 162 -20.89 -16.88 3.96
C LEU A 162 -19.75 -17.89 3.73
N ILE A 163 -18.83 -18.02 4.69
CA ILE A 163 -17.78 -19.05 4.65
C ILE A 163 -18.39 -20.46 4.66
N ASP A 164 -19.35 -20.73 5.56
CA ASP A 164 -20.06 -22.02 5.64
C ASP A 164 -20.84 -22.34 4.34
N ALA A 165 -21.27 -21.29 3.63
CA ALA A 165 -21.95 -21.38 2.35
C ALA A 165 -20.99 -21.53 1.14
N GLY A 166 -19.68 -21.56 1.38
CA GLY A 166 -18.67 -21.79 0.35
C GLY A 166 -18.20 -20.55 -0.40
N ALA A 167 -18.37 -19.34 0.17
CA ALA A 167 -17.82 -18.12 -0.42
C ALA A 167 -16.30 -18.19 -0.54
N ASP A 168 -15.75 -17.64 -1.63
CA ASP A 168 -14.32 -17.64 -1.89
C ASP A 168 -13.56 -16.71 -0.92
N THR A 169 -12.82 -17.33 0.00
CA THR A 169 -11.99 -16.64 1.00
C THR A 169 -10.72 -16.03 0.42
N ASP A 170 -10.30 -16.48 -0.77
CA ASP A 170 -9.07 -16.07 -1.43
C ASP A 170 -9.31 -14.93 -2.45
N SER A 171 -10.58 -14.51 -2.61
CA SER A 171 -10.98 -13.36 -3.42
C SER A 171 -10.42 -12.04 -2.88
N PHE A 172 -10.14 -11.09 -3.78
CA PHE A 172 -9.59 -9.79 -3.46
C PHE A 172 -10.31 -8.67 -4.23
N ASP A 173 -10.34 -7.48 -3.65
CA ASP A 173 -10.95 -6.30 -4.25
C ASP A 173 -10.05 -5.63 -5.31
N TYR A 174 -10.47 -4.52 -5.94
CA TYR A 174 -9.60 -3.79 -6.88
C TYR A 174 -8.31 -3.28 -6.25
N LEU A 175 -8.32 -3.16 -4.91
CA LEU A 175 -7.17 -2.82 -4.09
C LEU A 175 -6.35 -4.06 -3.71
N GLY A 176 -6.63 -5.26 -4.24
CA GLY A 176 -5.86 -6.46 -3.93
C GLY A 176 -5.94 -6.94 -2.48
N TRP A 177 -6.90 -6.44 -1.68
CA TRP A 177 -7.12 -6.85 -0.30
C TRP A 177 -8.04 -8.06 -0.23
N THR A 178 -7.66 -9.06 0.55
CA THR A 178 -8.55 -10.17 0.89
C THR A 178 -9.52 -9.80 2.01
N ALA A 179 -10.61 -10.56 2.14
CA ALA A 179 -11.60 -10.36 3.21
C ALA A 179 -10.96 -10.43 4.62
N LYS A 180 -10.01 -11.36 4.82
CA LYS A 180 -9.25 -11.48 6.08
C LYS A 180 -8.46 -10.22 6.39
N GLU A 181 -7.81 -9.64 5.39
CA GLU A 181 -6.95 -8.48 5.57
C GLU A 181 -7.76 -7.25 5.95
N HIS A 182 -8.90 -7.02 5.27
CA HIS A 182 -9.83 -5.95 5.63
C HIS A 182 -10.31 -6.09 7.08
N ALA A 183 -10.65 -7.30 7.52
CA ALA A 183 -11.05 -7.55 8.90
C ALA A 183 -9.93 -7.21 9.89
N VAL A 184 -8.71 -7.70 9.67
CA VAL A 184 -7.57 -7.45 10.58
C VAL A 184 -7.20 -5.97 10.62
N PHE A 185 -7.15 -5.30 9.47
CA PHE A 185 -6.80 -3.89 9.37
C PHE A 185 -7.78 -2.97 10.12
N ARG A 186 -9.06 -3.35 10.16
CA ARG A 186 -10.12 -2.61 10.86
C ARG A 186 -10.32 -3.06 12.30
N ASP A 187 -9.37 -3.81 12.86
CA ASP A 187 -9.41 -4.35 14.23
C ASP A 187 -10.58 -5.32 14.48
N HIS A 188 -11.11 -5.95 13.43
CA HIS A 188 -12.05 -7.06 13.53
C HIS A 188 -11.29 -8.39 13.67
N LEU A 189 -10.41 -8.47 14.68
CA LEU A 189 -9.52 -9.61 14.90
C LEU A 189 -10.27 -10.94 15.00
N ALA A 190 -11.41 -10.96 15.71
CA ALA A 190 -12.26 -12.15 15.83
C ALA A 190 -12.80 -12.65 14.48
N VAL A 191 -13.01 -11.74 13.51
CA VAL A 191 -13.38 -12.07 12.13
C VAL A 191 -12.16 -12.59 11.37
N GLY A 192 -11.01 -11.91 11.47
CA GLY A 192 -9.75 -12.36 10.86
C GLY A 192 -9.29 -13.75 11.31
N GLU A 193 -9.56 -14.11 12.57
CA GLU A 193 -9.29 -15.44 13.14
C GLU A 193 -10.15 -16.55 12.51
N MET A 194 -11.34 -16.23 11.97
CA MET A 194 -12.22 -17.21 11.33
C MET A 194 -11.60 -17.82 10.06
N PHE A 195 -10.65 -17.14 9.45
CA PHE A 195 -9.93 -17.60 8.25
C PHE A 195 -8.75 -18.53 8.57
N SER A 196 -8.43 -18.76 9.85
CA SER A 196 -7.21 -19.48 10.27
C SER A 196 -7.41 -20.99 10.49
N SER A 197 -8.59 -21.54 10.17
CA SER A 197 -8.92 -22.97 10.39
C SER A 197 -9.05 -23.81 9.11
N THR A 198 -8.66 -23.29 7.94
CA THR A 198 -8.53 -24.10 6.73
C THR A 198 -7.05 -24.35 6.46
N ASP A 199 -6.55 -25.50 6.88
CA ASP A 199 -5.26 -26.06 6.44
C ASP A 199 -5.32 -26.32 4.92
N LYS A 200 -5.27 -25.25 4.13
CA LYS A 200 -4.74 -25.31 2.78
C LYS A 200 -3.23 -25.18 2.94
N THR A 201 -2.53 -26.32 3.00
CA THR A 201 -1.10 -26.37 2.71
C THR A 201 -0.84 -25.51 1.46
N PRO A 202 0.09 -24.53 1.47
CA PRO A 202 0.45 -23.83 0.24
C PRO A 202 0.97 -24.88 -0.72
N LYS A 203 0.19 -25.21 -1.77
CA LYS A 203 0.61 -26.15 -2.79
C LYS A 203 1.87 -25.57 -3.45
N PRO A 204 3.03 -26.21 -3.34
CA PRO A 204 4.18 -25.83 -4.13
C PRO A 204 3.88 -26.24 -5.58
N GLY A 205 3.89 -25.27 -6.48
CA GLY A 205 3.71 -25.52 -7.91
C GLY A 205 2.26 -25.67 -8.34
N ILE A 206 1.57 -24.54 -8.53
CA ILE A 206 0.51 -24.42 -9.53
C ILE A 206 0.75 -23.11 -10.28
N SER A 207 1.13 -23.24 -11.55
CA SER A 207 0.97 -22.20 -12.56
C SER A 207 -0.53 -21.93 -12.72
N THR A 208 -1.07 -21.02 -11.92
CA THR A 208 -2.47 -20.60 -12.03
C THR A 208 -2.46 -19.25 -12.69
N ILE A 209 -2.99 -19.17 -13.91
CA ILE A 209 -3.37 -17.91 -14.51
C ILE A 209 -4.48 -17.34 -13.61
N ILE A 210 -4.13 -16.35 -12.79
CA ILE A 210 -5.08 -15.51 -12.07
C ILE A 210 -4.94 -14.12 -12.68
N ASN A 211 -6.00 -13.64 -13.34
CA ASN A 211 -6.15 -12.26 -13.83
C ASN A 211 -5.03 -11.73 -14.75
N GLY A 212 -4.61 -12.48 -15.78
CA GLY A 212 -3.65 -11.96 -16.77
C GLY A 212 -2.27 -11.57 -16.19
N ARG A 213 -1.97 -11.96 -14.95
CA ARG A 213 -0.66 -11.80 -14.32
C ARG A 213 0.20 -13.00 -14.71
N LYS A 214 0.97 -12.86 -15.79
CA LYS A 214 2.06 -13.78 -16.13
C LYS A 214 3.37 -13.08 -15.78
N GLY A 215 3.98 -13.53 -14.68
CA GLY A 215 5.33 -13.14 -14.31
C GLY A 215 6.03 -14.36 -13.74
N ILE A 216 7.06 -14.85 -14.43
CA ILE A 216 8.08 -15.65 -13.77
C ILE A 216 8.83 -14.64 -12.91
N TYR A 217 8.44 -14.45 -11.66
CA TYR A 217 9.24 -13.66 -10.74
C TYR A 217 10.60 -14.36 -10.63
N ALA A 218 11.68 -13.57 -10.76
CA ALA A 218 13.00 -14.01 -10.35
C ALA A 218 12.89 -14.74 -8.99
N PRO A 219 13.53 -15.91 -8.81
CA PRO A 219 13.52 -16.61 -7.52
C PRO A 219 13.86 -15.63 -6.40
N ARG A 220 13.15 -15.73 -5.27
CA ARG A 220 13.40 -14.92 -4.07
C ARG A 220 14.91 -14.93 -3.76
N HIS A 221 15.53 -13.77 -4.01
CA HIS A 221 16.87 -13.34 -3.58
C HIS A 221 17.94 -14.44 -3.54
N ASP A 222 18.51 -14.79 -4.69
CA ASP A 222 19.78 -15.52 -4.70
C ASP A 222 20.97 -14.56 -4.54
N VAL A 223 21.21 -14.17 -3.29
CA VAL A 223 22.39 -13.36 -2.87
C VAL A 223 23.71 -14.08 -3.21
N SER A 224 23.68 -15.41 -3.44
CA SER A 224 24.88 -16.22 -3.72
C SER A 224 25.35 -16.16 -5.18
N SER A 225 24.48 -15.70 -6.08
CA SER A 225 24.76 -15.68 -7.52
C SER A 225 25.77 -14.61 -7.96
N GLY A 226 25.96 -13.55 -7.16
CA GLY A 226 26.85 -12.43 -7.49
C GLY A 226 26.40 -11.56 -8.65
N PHE A 227 25.16 -11.73 -9.12
CA PHE A 227 24.57 -10.86 -10.13
C PHE A 227 24.05 -9.55 -9.52
N SER A 228 24.10 -8.49 -10.32
CA SER A 228 23.40 -7.25 -10.00
C SER A 228 21.91 -7.42 -10.24
N HIS A 229 21.10 -6.67 -9.50
CA HIS A 229 19.65 -6.68 -9.63
C HIS A 229 19.17 -5.34 -10.13
N LEU A 230 18.33 -5.35 -11.16
CA LEU A 230 17.63 -4.16 -11.65
C LEU A 230 16.20 -4.20 -11.12
N THR A 231 15.82 -3.17 -10.37
CA THR A 231 14.45 -2.98 -9.92
C THR A 231 13.79 -1.87 -10.73
N ILE A 232 12.59 -2.09 -11.26
CA ILE A 232 11.82 -1.10 -12.04
C ILE A 232 10.43 -0.96 -11.43
N ASN A 233 10.01 0.27 -11.14
CA ASN A 233 8.61 0.58 -10.82
C ASN A 233 8.01 1.45 -11.91
N LEU A 234 6.85 1.08 -12.42
CA LEU A 234 6.15 1.86 -13.43
C LEU A 234 5.44 3.07 -12.78
N GLY A 235 5.47 4.22 -13.45
CA GLY A 235 4.92 5.47 -12.94
C GLY A 235 5.92 6.29 -12.12
N SER A 236 5.45 7.43 -11.60
CA SER A 236 6.19 8.20 -10.59
C SER A 236 5.85 7.66 -9.21
N LEU A 237 6.84 7.65 -8.33
CA LEU A 237 6.66 7.27 -6.93
C LEU A 237 6.37 8.47 -6.03
N GLN A 238 6.30 9.70 -6.57
CA GLN A 238 6.07 10.93 -5.82
C GLN A 238 4.64 11.46 -6.00
N GLU A 239 3.91 11.70 -4.90
CA GLU A 239 2.49 12.10 -4.87
C GLU A 239 2.17 13.40 -5.67
N ASN A 240 3.11 14.37 -5.69
CA ASN A 240 2.89 15.68 -6.32
C ASN A 240 3.22 15.73 -7.82
N GLU A 241 3.87 14.70 -8.35
CA GLU A 241 4.04 14.58 -9.77
C GLU A 241 2.88 13.74 -10.28
N LYS A 242 1.80 14.39 -10.74
CA LYS A 242 0.77 13.73 -11.55
C LYS A 242 1.52 12.95 -12.62
N SER A 243 1.63 11.64 -12.42
CA SER A 243 2.37 10.74 -13.28
C SER A 243 1.79 10.94 -14.66
N LYS A 244 2.51 11.66 -15.51
CA LYS A 244 2.18 11.81 -16.92
C LYS A 244 2.49 10.47 -17.58
N LEU A 245 1.76 9.42 -17.20
CA LEU A 245 1.42 8.40 -18.18
C LEU A 245 0.61 9.17 -19.22
N ARG A 246 1.29 9.72 -20.22
CA ARG A 246 0.61 10.35 -21.35
C ARG A 246 -0.21 9.22 -21.95
N THR A 247 -1.51 9.29 -21.71
CA THR A 247 -2.53 8.38 -22.21
C THR A 247 -2.10 7.93 -23.59
N MET A 248 -1.84 6.63 -23.73
CA MET A 248 -1.54 6.11 -25.05
C MET A 248 -2.76 6.42 -25.91
N ASN A 249 -2.55 7.12 -27.02
CA ASN A 249 -3.58 7.33 -28.03
C ASN A 249 -3.81 6.00 -28.73
N LEU A 250 -4.45 5.09 -28.01
CA LEU A 250 -4.83 3.78 -28.50
C LEU A 250 -6.05 3.99 -29.38
N PRO A 251 -6.03 3.54 -30.65
CA PRO A 251 -7.19 3.62 -31.52
C PRO A 251 -8.40 3.01 -30.80
N SER A 252 -9.58 3.60 -31.01
CA SER A 252 -10.88 3.16 -30.50
C SER A 252 -11.37 1.82 -31.12
N LEU A 253 -10.46 0.89 -31.37
CA LEU A 253 -10.63 -0.26 -32.27
C LEU A 253 -10.20 -1.59 -31.65
N LEU A 254 -10.07 -1.66 -30.32
CA LEU A 254 -9.67 -2.88 -29.64
C LEU A 254 -10.82 -3.41 -28.79
N GLU A 255 -11.57 -4.37 -29.34
CA GLU A 255 -12.52 -5.20 -28.58
C GLU A 255 -11.80 -6.10 -27.54
N HIS A 256 -10.47 -6.14 -27.55
CA HIS A 256 -9.62 -6.97 -26.70
C HIS A 256 -8.57 -6.13 -25.95
N GLY A 257 -8.27 -6.49 -24.70
CA GLY A 257 -7.33 -5.74 -23.85
C GLY A 257 -5.90 -5.68 -24.40
N LEU A 258 -5.03 -4.87 -23.77
CA LEU A 258 -3.63 -4.73 -24.16
C LEU A 258 -2.69 -5.27 -23.08
N MET A 259 -1.54 -5.81 -23.49
CA MET A 259 -0.53 -6.37 -22.60
C MET A 259 0.80 -5.64 -22.78
N LEU A 260 1.29 -4.99 -21.73
CA LEU A 260 2.66 -4.51 -21.61
C LEU A 260 3.57 -5.65 -21.19
N THR A 261 4.68 -5.85 -21.90
CA THR A 261 5.77 -6.75 -21.52
C THR A 261 7.03 -5.93 -21.30
N VAL A 262 7.65 -6.09 -20.13
CA VAL A 262 8.94 -5.47 -19.79
C VAL A 262 10.00 -6.58 -19.69
N SER A 263 11.12 -6.39 -20.37
CA SER A 263 12.24 -7.32 -20.38
C SER A 263 13.56 -6.56 -20.44
N THR A 264 14.65 -7.21 -20.04
CA THR A 264 16.01 -6.70 -20.26
C THR A 264 16.70 -7.48 -21.37
N SER A 265 17.75 -6.92 -21.97
CA SER A 265 18.53 -7.60 -23.01
C SER A 265 19.26 -8.86 -22.52
N GLU A 266 19.59 -8.90 -21.23
CA GLU A 266 20.40 -9.96 -20.62
C GLU A 266 19.56 -11.04 -19.91
N SER A 267 18.32 -10.72 -19.53
CA SER A 267 17.47 -11.65 -18.81
C SER A 267 16.53 -12.39 -19.78
N ALA A 268 16.49 -13.72 -19.67
CA ALA A 268 15.46 -14.53 -20.31
C ALA A 268 14.06 -14.32 -19.69
N VAL A 269 13.98 -13.61 -18.56
CA VAL A 269 12.74 -13.33 -17.83
C VAL A 269 12.11 -12.06 -18.35
N SER A 270 10.82 -12.14 -18.67
CA SER A 270 9.98 -10.97 -18.97
C SER A 270 8.79 -10.91 -18.03
N VAL A 271 8.38 -9.70 -17.68
CA VAL A 271 7.24 -9.43 -16.81
C VAL A 271 6.11 -8.86 -17.67
N GLN A 272 4.90 -9.42 -17.54
CA GLN A 272 3.73 -9.01 -18.32
C GLN A 272 2.66 -8.35 -17.44
N ARG A 273 2.04 -7.27 -17.93
CA ARG A 273 0.96 -6.52 -17.26
C ARG A 273 -0.11 -6.08 -18.23
N MET A 274 -1.37 -6.28 -17.86
CA MET A 274 -2.52 -5.81 -18.66
C MET A 274 -2.71 -4.31 -18.47
N LEU A 275 -3.06 -3.60 -19.55
CA LEU A 275 -3.43 -2.18 -19.55
C LEU A 275 -4.98 -2.06 -19.52
N PRO A 276 -5.57 -0.96 -18.99
CA PRO A 276 -4.92 0.28 -18.57
C PRO A 276 -4.34 0.19 -17.14
N LEU A 277 -3.12 0.68 -16.95
CA LEU A 277 -2.41 0.73 -15.64
C LEU A 277 -2.96 1.85 -14.73
N LEU A 278 -4.27 2.07 -14.74
CA LEU A 278 -4.89 3.15 -13.99
C LEU A 278 -5.09 2.70 -12.54
N GLU A 279 -4.31 3.35 -11.68
CA GLU A 279 -4.42 3.44 -10.21
C GLU A 279 -3.47 2.53 -9.41
N ASP A 280 -2.67 3.19 -8.57
CA ASP A 280 -1.63 2.70 -7.64
C ASP A 280 -0.34 2.08 -8.26
N SER A 281 0.63 2.95 -8.60
CA SER A 281 2.01 2.62 -8.99
C SER A 281 2.87 1.97 -7.88
N VAL A 282 2.24 1.35 -6.88
CA VAL A 282 2.89 0.70 -5.74
C VAL A 282 3.08 -0.81 -5.97
N ASP A 283 2.25 -1.41 -6.82
CA ASP A 283 1.94 -2.84 -6.64
C ASP A 283 2.94 -3.82 -7.26
N ASP A 284 3.90 -3.39 -8.08
CA ASP A 284 4.84 -4.35 -8.68
C ASP A 284 6.22 -3.76 -8.99
N THR A 285 7.16 -3.87 -8.05
CA THR A 285 8.58 -3.70 -8.40
C THR A 285 9.02 -4.87 -9.27
N PHE A 286 9.32 -4.60 -10.54
CA PHE A 286 9.87 -5.61 -11.44
C PHE A 286 11.34 -5.81 -11.12
N VAL A 287 11.75 -7.06 -10.84
CA VAL A 287 13.13 -7.40 -10.50
C VAL A 287 13.72 -8.26 -11.62
N PHE A 288 14.83 -7.81 -12.20
CA PHE A 288 15.58 -8.52 -13.22
C PHE A 288 17.01 -8.79 -12.74
N PHE A 289 17.55 -9.95 -13.09
CA PHE A 289 18.99 -10.21 -12.93
C PHE A 289 19.75 -9.58 -14.08
N VAL A 290 20.91 -9.01 -13.76
CA VAL A 290 21.78 -8.32 -14.70
C VAL A 290 23.22 -8.75 -14.44
N GLU A 291 23.91 -9.22 -15.47
CA GLU A 291 25.31 -9.62 -15.37
C GLU A 291 26.22 -8.40 -15.48
N ASN A 292 25.94 -7.53 -16.45
CA ASN A 292 26.68 -6.29 -16.65
C ASN A 292 25.88 -5.09 -16.14
N SER A 293 26.31 -4.50 -15.03
CA SER A 293 25.62 -3.35 -14.45
C SER A 293 25.77 -2.06 -15.25
N GLU A 294 26.68 -1.99 -16.23
CA GLU A 294 27.10 -0.74 -16.89
C GLU A 294 26.18 -0.28 -18.03
N ASP A 295 25.77 -1.22 -18.89
CA ASP A 295 25.03 -0.95 -20.14
C ASP A 295 23.71 -1.72 -20.18
N ILE A 296 22.76 -1.32 -19.34
CA ILE A 296 21.49 -2.05 -19.20
C ILE A 296 20.46 -1.50 -20.19
N THR A 297 19.95 -2.38 -21.05
CA THR A 297 18.86 -2.06 -21.97
C THR A 297 17.55 -2.66 -21.48
N VAL A 298 16.52 -1.82 -21.31
CA VAL A 298 15.17 -2.22 -20.94
C VAL A 298 14.23 -2.03 -22.14
N LEU A 299 13.48 -3.08 -22.47
CA LEU A 299 12.52 -3.09 -23.57
C LEU A 299 11.09 -3.09 -23.01
N PHE A 300 10.27 -2.20 -23.55
CA PHE A 300 8.84 -2.07 -23.25
C PHE A 300 8.04 -2.38 -24.51
N ASN A 301 7.42 -3.56 -24.56
CA ASN A 301 6.65 -4.03 -25.71
C ASN A 301 5.15 -4.08 -25.39
N ILE A 302 4.31 -3.59 -26.30
CA ILE A 302 2.84 -3.62 -26.14
C ILE A 302 2.24 -4.57 -27.15
N TYR A 303 1.48 -5.53 -26.65
CA TYR A 303 0.78 -6.54 -27.44
C TYR A 303 -0.74 -6.39 -27.34
N GLU A 304 -1.43 -6.75 -28.40
CA GLU A 304 -2.88 -6.97 -28.42
C GLU A 304 -3.22 -8.32 -27.77
N CYS A 305 -4.09 -8.36 -26.76
CA CYS A 305 -4.52 -9.63 -26.18
C CYS A 305 -5.42 -10.38 -27.18
N ARG A 306 -5.19 -11.68 -27.35
CA ARG A 306 -6.12 -12.59 -28.03
C ARG A 306 -6.83 -13.45 -26.99
N ALA A 307 -7.93 -14.10 -27.39
CA ALA A 307 -8.76 -14.91 -26.50
C ALA A 307 -8.01 -16.07 -25.78
N ASP A 308 -6.81 -16.43 -26.25
CA ASP A 308 -5.91 -17.40 -25.62
C ASP A 308 -4.73 -16.68 -24.92
N PRO A 309 -4.60 -16.78 -23.58
CA PRO A 309 -3.54 -16.12 -22.80
C PRO A 309 -2.14 -16.72 -23.00
N ASP A 310 -1.99 -17.87 -23.67
CA ASP A 310 -0.69 -18.51 -23.91
C ASP A 310 -0.07 -18.17 -25.27
N VAL A 311 -0.83 -17.56 -26.18
CA VAL A 311 -0.32 -17.13 -27.49
C VAL A 311 0.11 -15.66 -27.42
N GLN A 312 1.39 -15.40 -27.67
CA GLN A 312 1.94 -14.03 -27.72
C GLN A 312 1.17 -13.21 -28.77
N GLY A 313 0.54 -12.13 -28.32
CA GLY A 313 -0.33 -11.28 -29.12
C GLY A 313 0.38 -10.58 -30.29
N THR A 314 -0.37 -9.77 -31.05
CA THR A 314 0.23 -8.95 -32.12
C THR A 314 0.99 -7.78 -31.48
N LEU A 315 2.28 -7.60 -31.80
CA LEU A 315 3.06 -6.44 -31.32
C LEU A 315 2.53 -5.14 -31.96
N ILE A 316 2.01 -4.24 -31.12
CA ILE A 316 1.45 -2.94 -31.50
C ILE A 316 2.53 -1.86 -31.48
N GLY A 317 3.35 -1.83 -30.44
CA GLY A 317 4.37 -0.80 -30.28
C GLY A 317 5.46 -1.19 -29.29
N ALA A 318 6.59 -0.50 -29.39
CA ALA A 318 7.77 -0.76 -28.57
C ALA A 318 8.47 0.54 -28.16
N GLY A 319 9.13 0.51 -27.01
CA GLY A 319 10.04 1.53 -26.53
C GLY A 319 11.27 0.89 -25.89
N ILE A 320 12.41 1.58 -25.96
CA ILE A 320 13.68 1.11 -25.40
C ILE A 320 14.24 2.19 -24.49
N ALA A 321 14.63 1.83 -23.28
CA ALA A 321 15.36 2.69 -22.36
C ALA A 321 16.78 2.14 -22.15
N LEU A 322 17.76 3.03 -22.28
CA LEU A 322 19.14 2.77 -21.91
C LEU A 322 19.35 3.33 -20.50
N LEU A 323 19.77 2.48 -19.58
CA LEU A 323 20.10 2.87 -18.21
C LEU A 323 21.62 2.92 -18.10
N GLU A 324 22.15 4.11 -17.86
CA GLU A 324 23.57 4.32 -17.59
C GLU A 324 23.81 4.13 -16.08
N ALA A 325 24.70 3.22 -15.72
CA ALA A 325 25.07 3.00 -14.31
C ALA A 325 25.79 4.20 -13.68
N HIS A 326 26.43 5.01 -14.53
CA HIS A 326 27.24 6.15 -14.15
C HIS A 326 26.70 7.40 -14.81
N ASN A 327 25.83 8.13 -14.12
CA ASN A 327 25.64 9.55 -14.41
C ASN A 327 26.95 10.27 -14.06
N ASN A 328 27.90 10.25 -15.02
CA ASN A 328 29.27 10.76 -14.92
C ASN A 328 29.38 12.26 -14.57
N CYS A 329 28.26 12.94 -14.34
CA CYS A 329 28.20 14.35 -14.01
C CYS A 329 28.61 14.66 -12.55
N VAL A 330 28.61 13.67 -11.64
CA VAL A 330 28.76 13.92 -10.18
C VAL A 330 29.88 13.10 -9.51
N GLY A 331 30.55 12.21 -10.25
CA GLY A 331 31.63 11.36 -9.76
C GLY A 331 31.16 10.03 -9.13
N ILE A 332 32.08 9.09 -8.92
CA ILE A 332 31.79 7.67 -8.60
C ILE A 332 31.15 7.48 -7.21
N GLN A 333 31.35 8.43 -6.28
CA GLN A 333 30.83 8.34 -4.91
C GLN A 333 29.46 9.00 -4.72
N HIS A 334 28.97 9.75 -5.71
CA HIS A 334 27.74 10.52 -5.60
C HIS A 334 26.74 10.09 -6.68
N GLY A 335 25.46 10.07 -6.32
CA GLY A 335 24.36 9.68 -7.19
C GLY A 335 23.18 10.64 -7.08
N LEU A 336 22.28 10.55 -8.07
CA LEU A 336 21.00 11.27 -8.04
C LEU A 336 20.02 10.59 -7.07
N LEU A 337 19.34 11.40 -6.26
CA LEU A 337 18.24 10.93 -5.41
C LEU A 337 17.02 10.51 -6.24
N MET A 338 16.75 11.22 -7.34
CA MET A 338 15.69 10.90 -8.29
C MET A 338 16.24 10.02 -9.43
N ARG A 339 15.69 8.82 -9.58
CA ARG A 339 16.06 7.82 -10.60
C ARG A 339 14.87 7.48 -11.49
N GLU A 340 14.20 8.51 -12.01
CA GLU A 340 13.05 8.39 -12.91
C GLU A 340 13.45 8.67 -14.36
N GLN A 341 12.90 7.89 -15.30
CA GLN A 341 13.09 8.07 -16.74
C GLN A 341 11.75 7.86 -17.47
N SER A 342 11.58 8.52 -18.61
CA SER A 342 10.44 8.33 -19.49
C SER A 342 10.90 7.81 -20.86
N VAL A 343 10.22 6.76 -21.34
CA VAL A 343 10.46 6.18 -22.66
C VAL A 343 9.26 6.40 -23.56
N ALA A 344 9.51 6.84 -24.80
CA ALA A 344 8.49 6.96 -25.83
C ALA A 344 8.15 5.58 -26.42
N ILE A 345 6.86 5.27 -26.52
CA ILE A 345 6.36 4.05 -27.17
C ILE A 345 5.97 4.39 -28.60
N MET A 346 6.58 3.70 -29.56
CA MET A 346 6.42 3.94 -30.99
C MET A 346 5.54 2.85 -31.61
N TYR A 347 4.59 3.24 -32.47
CA TYR A 347 3.74 2.29 -33.19
C TYR A 347 4.55 1.53 -34.24
N LYS A 348 4.46 0.21 -34.25
CA LYS A 348 5.25 -0.67 -35.12
C LYS A 348 5.09 -0.35 -36.61
N GLY A 349 3.87 -0.01 -37.05
CA GLY A 349 3.58 0.18 -38.47
C GLY A 349 3.91 1.55 -39.05
N THR A 350 3.99 2.60 -38.21
CA THR A 350 4.11 3.99 -38.69
C THR A 350 5.22 4.79 -38.01
N LEU A 351 5.84 4.23 -36.96
CA LEU A 351 6.76 4.96 -36.08
C LEU A 351 6.16 6.26 -35.54
N LYS A 352 4.83 6.36 -35.44
CA LYS A 352 4.18 7.47 -34.73
C LYS A 352 4.21 7.19 -33.24
N LEU A 353 4.32 8.25 -32.45
CA LEU A 353 4.25 8.21 -31.00
C LEU A 353 2.87 7.70 -30.56
N LEU A 354 2.82 6.54 -29.89
CA LEU A 354 1.62 6.03 -29.23
C LEU A 354 1.40 6.70 -27.88
N GLY A 355 2.48 6.90 -27.13
CA GLY A 355 2.47 7.49 -25.79
C GLY A 355 3.85 7.41 -25.17
N ALA A 356 3.93 7.65 -23.86
CA ALA A 356 5.17 7.49 -23.11
C ALA A 356 4.92 6.76 -21.78
N ILE A 357 5.86 5.91 -21.39
CA ILE A 357 5.87 5.22 -20.11
C ILE A 357 6.94 5.87 -19.24
N SER A 358 6.55 6.37 -18.08
CA SER A 358 7.49 6.77 -17.03
C SER A 358 7.73 5.60 -16.10
N PHE A 359 8.96 5.47 -15.61
CA PHE A 359 9.32 4.47 -14.63
C PHE A 359 10.48 4.97 -13.76
N SER A 360 10.56 4.47 -12.54
CA SER A 360 11.73 4.61 -11.67
C SER A 360 12.55 3.32 -11.67
N TYR A 361 13.86 3.43 -11.45
CA TYR A 361 14.72 2.27 -11.40
C TYR A 361 15.81 2.36 -10.33
N ALA A 362 16.33 1.20 -9.92
CA ALA A 362 17.56 1.11 -9.13
C ALA A 362 18.39 -0.10 -9.57
N ILE A 363 19.70 0.11 -9.69
CA ILE A 363 20.67 -0.94 -9.95
C ILE A 363 21.35 -1.29 -8.63
N ILE A 364 21.18 -2.53 -8.20
CA ILE A 364 21.61 -3.02 -6.89
C ILE A 364 22.76 -3.98 -7.12
N LYS A 365 23.94 -3.59 -6.64
CA LYS A 365 25.16 -4.41 -6.72
C LYS A 365 25.22 -5.34 -5.51
N PRO A 366 25.61 -6.62 -5.67
CA PRO A 366 25.68 -7.56 -4.56
C PRO A 366 26.73 -7.15 -3.53
N TYR A 367 26.52 -7.53 -2.27
CA TYR A 367 27.46 -7.30 -1.18
C TYR A 367 27.97 -8.63 -0.61
N HIS A 368 29.28 -8.86 -0.68
CA HIS A 368 29.86 -10.18 -0.41
C HIS A 368 30.57 -10.33 0.93
N GLN A 369 30.85 -9.23 1.64
CA GLN A 369 31.73 -9.27 2.81
C GLN A 369 31.00 -9.68 4.10
N LEU A 370 29.66 -9.68 4.11
CA LEU A 370 28.88 -10.15 5.25
C LEU A 370 29.03 -11.69 5.33
N ARG A 371 29.91 -12.16 6.21
CA ARG A 371 29.93 -13.59 6.56
C ARG A 371 28.61 -13.89 7.26
N SER A 372 27.74 -14.66 6.62
CA SER A 372 26.46 -15.03 7.19
C SER A 372 26.69 -15.63 8.59
N PRO A 373 26.10 -15.07 9.66
CA PRO A 373 25.86 -15.87 10.84
C PRO A 373 25.05 -17.09 10.37
N LYS A 374 25.35 -18.29 10.90
CA LYS A 374 24.49 -19.46 10.67
C LYS A 374 23.07 -19.02 10.94
N SER A 375 22.21 -19.16 9.93
CA SER A 375 20.83 -18.73 9.95
C SER A 375 20.19 -19.00 11.31
N ASN A 376 20.10 -17.95 12.12
CA ASN A 376 19.17 -17.90 13.24
C ASN A 376 17.83 -17.37 12.72
N SER A 377 17.52 -17.55 11.42
CA SER A 377 16.19 -17.36 10.82
C SER A 377 15.17 -18.38 11.32
N LYS A 378 15.24 -18.76 12.62
CA LYS A 378 13.99 -18.68 13.36
C LYS A 378 13.48 -17.30 13.01
N SER A 379 12.28 -17.21 12.44
CA SER A 379 11.62 -15.92 12.29
C SER A 379 11.77 -15.16 13.62
N LEU A 380 11.37 -13.90 13.70
CA LEU A 380 10.74 -13.53 14.96
C LEU A 380 9.56 -14.51 15.14
N ARG A 381 9.83 -15.72 15.65
CA ARG A 381 8.86 -16.65 16.14
C ARG A 381 8.33 -15.82 17.27
N THR A 382 7.09 -15.43 17.09
CA THR A 382 6.13 -15.08 18.12
C THR A 382 6.19 -16.15 19.20
N THR A 383 7.28 -16.20 19.97
CA THR A 383 7.23 -16.57 21.37
C THR A 383 6.16 -15.64 21.89
N GLY A 384 4.99 -16.17 22.25
CA GLY A 384 3.74 -15.42 22.46
C GLY A 384 3.78 -14.34 23.56
N SER A 385 4.96 -13.94 24.03
CA SER A 385 5.22 -12.77 24.84
C SER A 385 5.66 -11.59 23.95
N ALA A 386 4.96 -10.47 24.06
CA ALA A 386 5.40 -9.19 23.51
C ALA A 386 6.88 -8.91 23.88
N LYS A 387 7.66 -8.42 22.92
CA LYS A 387 9.04 -7.98 23.15
C LYS A 387 9.05 -6.51 23.55
N ILE A 388 9.87 -6.16 24.54
CA ILE A 388 9.99 -4.77 24.98
C ILE A 388 11.12 -4.14 24.16
N VAL A 389 10.72 -3.34 23.19
CA VAL A 389 11.62 -2.42 22.49
C VAL A 389 11.65 -1.13 23.30
N GLY A 390 12.83 -0.79 23.83
CA GLY A 390 13.01 0.49 24.50
C GLY A 390 13.03 1.62 23.47
N HIS A 391 11.88 2.23 23.21
CA HIS A 391 11.80 3.42 22.35
C HIS A 391 12.17 4.68 23.15
N ARG A 392 12.86 5.62 22.50
CA ARG A 392 13.11 6.94 23.08
C ARG A 392 11.89 7.84 22.79
N GLY A 393 10.89 7.83 23.66
CA GLY A 393 9.76 8.76 23.49
C GLY A 393 10.24 10.21 23.38
N LEU A 394 9.88 10.93 22.30
CA LEU A 394 10.06 12.37 21.99
C LEU A 394 11.29 13.12 22.57
N GLY A 395 12.35 12.43 23.00
CA GLY A 395 13.32 12.84 24.02
C GLY A 395 14.14 14.09 23.69
N GLN A 396 13.46 15.22 23.67
CA GLN A 396 13.96 16.54 23.36
C GLN A 396 14.08 17.31 24.67
N ASN A 397 15.22 17.99 24.85
CA ASN A 397 15.29 19.00 25.90
C ASN A 397 14.39 20.16 25.46
N CYS A 398 13.25 20.32 26.12
CA CYS A 398 12.37 21.48 25.97
C CYS A 398 12.81 22.55 26.98
N GLN A 399 12.33 23.81 26.83
CA GLN A 399 12.66 24.88 27.78
C GLN A 399 12.35 24.51 29.24
N ASP A 400 11.34 23.66 29.46
CA ASP A 400 10.85 23.28 30.78
C ASP A 400 11.23 21.85 31.21
N ASN A 401 11.89 21.06 30.36
CA ASN A 401 12.16 19.65 30.65
C ASN A 401 13.49 19.20 30.01
N CYS A 402 14.49 18.92 30.85
CA CYS A 402 15.82 18.50 30.42
C CYS A 402 16.09 17.05 30.84
N LEU A 403 16.50 16.22 29.89
CA LEU A 403 16.87 14.83 30.14
C LEU A 403 18.28 14.75 30.76
N ARG A 404 18.47 13.82 31.71
CA ARG A 404 19.77 13.60 32.38
C ARG A 404 20.78 12.84 31.51
N LEU A 405 20.34 12.20 30.43
CA LEU A 405 21.16 11.44 29.48
C LEU A 405 20.77 11.85 28.06
N GLY A 406 21.75 12.21 27.23
CA GLY A 406 21.52 12.59 25.83
C GLY A 406 21.11 11.39 24.95
N GLY A 407 20.19 11.60 24.02
CA GLY A 407 19.81 10.60 23.01
C GLY A 407 20.97 10.26 22.05
N ASN A 408 20.94 9.07 21.45
CA ASN A 408 21.98 8.55 20.54
C ASN A 408 23.40 8.48 21.16
N THR A 409 23.50 8.30 22.49
CA THR A 409 24.76 8.05 23.21
C THR A 409 24.88 6.58 23.64
N ILE A 410 26.11 6.08 23.82
CA ILE A 410 26.34 4.71 24.32
C ILE A 410 25.74 4.51 25.72
N GLU A 411 25.80 5.55 26.54
CA GLU A 411 25.28 5.58 27.90
C GLU A 411 23.76 5.41 27.91
N SER A 412 23.05 6.08 27.00
CA SER A 412 21.59 5.92 26.85
C SER A 412 21.21 4.48 26.50
N SER A 413 21.93 3.85 25.57
CA SER A 413 21.68 2.47 25.15
C SER A 413 22.02 1.46 26.26
N ARG A 414 23.10 1.69 27.01
CA ARG A 414 23.44 0.87 28.20
C ARG A 414 22.41 1.02 29.31
N ALA A 415 21.86 2.21 29.51
CA ALA A 415 20.83 2.46 30.50
C ALA A 415 19.52 1.73 30.15
N ALA A 416 19.07 1.78 28.89
CA ALA A 416 17.91 1.04 28.42
C ALA A 416 18.09 -0.47 28.59
N ALA A 417 19.27 -1.00 28.24
CA ALA A 417 19.57 -2.43 28.43
C ALA A 417 19.56 -2.85 29.92
N LYS A 418 20.10 -2.02 30.81
CA LYS A 418 20.02 -2.27 32.27
C LYS A 418 18.58 -2.29 32.80
N GLN A 419 17.65 -1.62 32.13
CA GLN A 419 16.22 -1.61 32.45
C GLN A 419 15.46 -2.79 31.82
N GLY A 420 16.14 -3.70 31.15
CA GLY A 420 15.56 -4.93 30.60
C GLY A 420 15.12 -4.84 29.14
N ALA A 421 15.58 -3.84 28.37
CA ALA A 421 15.32 -3.78 26.94
C ALA A 421 16.03 -4.93 26.20
N ASP A 422 15.26 -5.71 25.42
CA ASP A 422 15.79 -6.77 24.56
C ASP A 422 16.52 -6.18 23.33
N TYR A 423 16.05 -5.02 22.85
CA TYR A 423 16.59 -4.27 21.71
C TYR A 423 16.75 -2.79 22.03
N VAL A 424 17.76 -2.15 21.44
CA VAL A 424 17.95 -0.69 21.45
C VAL A 424 17.94 -0.13 20.03
N GLU A 425 17.24 0.99 19.83
CA GLU A 425 17.17 1.71 18.55
C GLU A 425 18.42 2.60 18.36
N PHE A 426 19.04 2.49 17.19
CA PHE A 426 20.18 3.31 16.78
C PHE A 426 19.92 3.92 15.40
N MET A 427 19.93 5.25 15.32
CA MET A 427 19.77 5.98 14.07
C MET A 427 21.13 6.25 13.42
N HIS A 428 21.36 5.69 12.24
CA HIS A 428 22.54 5.95 11.43
C HIS A 428 22.28 7.06 10.41
N MET A 429 23.12 8.11 10.44
CA MET A 429 23.20 9.17 9.41
C MET A 429 24.63 9.28 8.91
N SER A 430 24.84 9.49 7.60
CA SER A 430 26.18 9.63 7.04
C SER A 430 26.84 10.97 7.42
N ASP A 431 28.14 10.91 7.70
CA ASP A 431 28.99 12.05 8.00
C ASP A 431 29.07 13.12 6.89
N SER A 432 28.94 12.73 5.63
CA SER A 432 29.00 13.64 4.47
C SER A 432 27.68 14.35 4.16
N GLN A 433 26.63 14.13 4.97
CA GLN A 433 25.34 14.82 4.86
C GLN A 433 25.26 16.11 5.71
N SER A 434 26.33 16.45 6.44
CA SER A 434 26.53 17.77 7.03
C SER A 434 27.01 18.72 5.94
N SER A 435 26.26 19.78 5.64
CA SER A 435 26.63 20.78 4.63
C SER A 435 27.93 21.49 5.01
N THR A 436 29.06 20.96 4.59
CA THR A 436 30.37 21.62 4.61
C THR A 436 31.03 21.52 3.24
N LEU A 437 30.27 21.77 2.18
CA LEU A 437 30.85 22.29 0.96
C LEU A 437 30.93 23.80 1.14
N GLU A 438 32.10 24.29 1.56
CA GLU A 438 32.41 25.71 1.42
C GLU A 438 32.21 26.11 -0.06
N PRO A 439 31.43 27.17 -0.37
CA PRO A 439 31.07 27.51 -1.75
C PRO A 439 32.20 28.02 -2.66
N THR A 440 33.48 27.89 -2.30
CA THR A 440 34.56 28.73 -2.85
C THR A 440 35.73 28.02 -3.52
N SER A 441 35.67 26.72 -3.85
CA SER A 441 36.81 26.06 -4.54
C SER A 441 36.61 25.66 -6.00
N MET A 442 35.54 26.11 -6.68
CA MET A 442 35.32 25.79 -8.11
C MET A 442 35.80 26.88 -9.09
N LEU A 443 36.26 28.04 -8.62
CA LEU A 443 36.88 29.07 -9.44
C LEU A 443 37.97 29.79 -8.64
N GLY A 444 39.22 29.70 -9.08
CA GLY A 444 40.35 30.39 -8.43
C GLY A 444 40.22 31.91 -8.51
N GLY A 445 40.51 32.60 -7.41
CA GLY A 445 40.66 34.07 -7.41
C GLY A 445 40.52 34.76 -6.05
N VAL A 446 41.68 35.05 -5.45
CA VAL A 446 42.08 36.16 -4.56
C VAL A 446 41.26 36.45 -3.28
N GLU A 447 41.98 36.25 -2.16
CA GLU A 447 41.65 36.63 -0.79
C GLU A 447 41.30 38.11 -0.62
N ASN A 448 40.30 38.40 0.22
CA ASN A 448 40.23 39.66 0.98
C ASN A 448 39.73 39.34 2.39
N TYR A 449 40.67 39.35 3.34
CA TYR A 449 40.39 39.31 4.78
C TYR A 449 39.94 40.70 5.24
N GLU A 450 38.72 40.83 5.74
CA GLU A 450 38.38 41.90 6.69
C GLU A 450 37.96 41.28 8.02
N ALA A 451 38.81 41.47 9.02
CA ALA A 451 38.62 41.05 10.39
C ALA A 451 37.54 41.88 11.09
N ARG A 452 36.62 41.21 11.80
CA ARG A 452 35.87 41.83 12.89
C ARG A 452 36.02 40.96 14.14
N ASP A 453 36.93 41.40 14.99
CA ASP A 453 37.06 41.00 16.38
C ASP A 453 35.74 41.20 17.13
N ASN A 454 35.28 40.17 17.83
CA ASN A 454 34.49 40.31 19.06
C ASN A 454 34.63 39.03 19.88
N VAL A 455 35.64 39.03 20.75
CA VAL A 455 35.89 37.99 21.75
C VAL A 455 34.91 38.20 22.92
N GLN A 456 33.89 37.36 23.04
CA GLN A 456 33.17 37.17 24.31
C GLN A 456 33.86 36.06 25.11
N VAL A 457 34.52 36.46 26.20
CA VAL A 457 35.15 35.55 27.16
C VAL A 457 34.07 34.90 28.03
N PHE A 458 33.79 33.61 27.82
CA PHE A 458 33.01 32.81 28.77
C PHE A 458 33.93 32.19 29.84
N ARG A 459 33.50 32.36 31.09
CA ARG A 459 34.19 31.98 32.33
C ARG A 459 34.27 30.44 32.44
N VAL A 460 35.46 29.88 32.54
CA VAL A 460 35.70 28.43 32.76
C VAL A 460 35.79 28.12 34.27
N ARG A 461 34.99 27.15 34.74
CA ARG A 461 35.16 26.28 35.94
C ARG A 461 34.08 25.18 35.86
N SER A 462 34.25 23.92 36.23
CA SER A 462 35.38 23.14 36.74
C SER A 462 35.10 21.66 36.42
N GLU A 463 36.06 21.02 35.74
CA GLU A 463 36.35 19.59 35.60
C GLU A 463 35.20 18.57 35.68
N SER A 464 34.76 18.10 34.50
CA SER A 464 34.20 16.76 34.31
C SER A 464 35.11 15.96 33.37
N VAL A 465 35.39 14.73 33.79
CA VAL A 465 36.45 13.84 33.30
C VAL A 465 36.17 13.36 31.86
N ALA A 466 36.72 14.07 30.87
CA ALA A 466 37.14 13.54 29.56
C ALA A 466 37.81 14.65 28.71
N LEU A 467 39.04 15.02 29.04
CA LEU A 467 39.84 16.03 28.31
C LEU A 467 40.19 15.61 26.86
N ALA A 468 39.87 14.39 26.44
CA ALA A 468 40.24 13.87 25.12
C ALA A 468 39.22 14.16 24.00
N ASP A 469 37.99 14.59 24.32
CA ASP A 469 36.86 14.54 23.37
C ASP A 469 36.14 15.90 23.15
N GLU A 470 36.63 16.99 23.76
CA GLU A 470 36.04 18.32 23.60
C GLU A 470 36.12 18.82 22.15
N GLN A 471 37.21 18.55 21.43
CA GLN A 471 37.35 18.96 20.03
C GLN A 471 36.43 18.18 19.08
N GLU A 472 36.23 16.88 19.27
CA GLU A 472 35.29 16.11 18.46
C GLU A 472 33.84 16.49 18.77
N THR A 473 33.53 16.71 20.05
CA THR A 473 32.22 17.20 20.49
C THR A 473 31.90 18.55 19.87
N GLU A 474 32.86 19.48 19.83
CA GLU A 474 32.67 20.81 19.27
C GLU A 474 32.59 20.79 17.73
N ARG A 475 33.40 19.96 17.07
CA ARG A 475 33.27 19.70 15.62
C ARG A 475 31.90 19.14 15.28
N MET A 476 31.41 18.16 16.05
CA MET A 476 30.11 17.53 15.81
C MET A 476 28.95 18.49 16.10
N LYS A 477 29.01 19.28 17.18
CA LYS A 477 28.04 20.37 17.45
C LYS A 477 28.01 21.38 16.30
N ASN A 478 29.16 21.79 15.77
CA ASN A 478 29.22 22.72 14.64
C ASN A 478 28.69 22.11 13.33
N ARG A 479 28.86 20.80 13.11
CA ARG A 479 28.23 20.07 11.99
C ARG A 479 26.71 20.03 12.12
N MET A 480 26.22 19.82 13.33
CA MET A 480 24.79 19.72 13.61
C MET A 480 24.02 21.04 13.49
N LYS A 481 24.70 22.19 13.60
CA LYS A 481 24.15 23.53 13.36
C LYS A 481 23.61 23.76 11.94
N HIS A 482 24.00 22.90 10.99
CA HIS A 482 23.67 23.07 9.58
C HIS A 482 22.66 22.03 9.08
N ASN A 483 22.00 21.29 9.97
CA ASN A 483 20.88 20.42 9.58
C ASN A 483 19.59 21.23 9.45
N VAL A 484 18.69 20.79 8.57
CA VAL A 484 17.39 21.41 8.25
C VAL A 484 16.57 21.74 9.51
N ASP A 485 16.55 20.83 10.50
CA ASP A 485 15.88 21.06 11.79
C ASP A 485 16.40 22.30 12.55
N ASP A 486 17.71 22.56 12.50
CA ASP A 486 18.32 23.72 13.16
C ASP A 486 18.06 25.01 12.37
N GLN A 487 17.97 24.92 11.03
CA GLN A 487 17.61 26.04 10.16
C GLN A 487 16.13 26.45 10.31
N ASP A 488 15.21 25.48 10.42
CA ASP A 488 13.78 25.73 10.57
C ASP A 488 13.39 26.14 11.99
N LYS A 489 13.99 25.52 13.02
CA LYS A 489 13.61 25.75 14.43
C LYS A 489 14.54 26.74 15.13
N GLY A 490 15.69 27.08 14.53
CA GLY A 490 16.73 27.92 15.13
C GLY A 490 17.47 27.25 16.30
N PHE A 491 17.21 25.96 16.55
CA PHE A 491 17.90 25.16 17.56
C PHE A 491 17.75 23.65 17.26
N LYS A 492 18.77 22.86 17.58
CA LYS A 492 18.65 21.41 17.70
C LYS A 492 18.28 21.01 19.14
N PRO A 493 17.21 20.24 19.38
CA PRO A 493 16.72 19.96 20.74
C PRO A 493 17.74 19.30 21.69
N ASN A 494 18.76 18.62 21.16
CA ASN A 494 19.80 17.95 21.96
C ASN A 494 21.03 18.83 22.26
N THR A 495 21.07 20.09 21.82
CA THR A 495 22.22 20.99 22.05
C THR A 495 21.98 22.01 23.17
N ARG A 496 20.84 21.95 23.89
CA ARG A 496 20.53 22.81 25.04
C ARG A 496 20.93 22.17 26.38
N GLY A 497 21.76 22.89 27.16
CA GLY A 497 22.10 22.63 28.56
C GLY A 497 23.46 21.94 28.79
N ASP A 498 24.17 22.34 29.85
CA ASP A 498 25.43 21.72 30.29
C ASP A 498 25.14 20.44 31.10
N PHE A 499 25.05 19.30 30.41
CA PHE A 499 24.88 17.99 31.04
C PHE A 499 25.78 16.96 30.37
N VAL A 500 26.09 15.84 31.05
CA VAL A 500 27.02 14.79 30.61
C VAL A 500 26.74 14.39 29.15
N HIS A 501 27.48 14.99 28.23
CA HIS A 501 27.49 14.62 26.83
C HIS A 501 28.58 13.56 26.68
N GLY A 502 28.18 12.32 26.44
CA GLY A 502 29.03 11.46 25.62
C GLY A 502 29.00 11.97 24.18
N THR A 503 30.05 11.74 23.41
CA THR A 503 30.02 11.90 21.96
C THR A 503 28.85 11.09 21.38
N PHE A 504 28.20 11.59 20.32
CA PHE A 504 27.19 10.80 19.61
C PHE A 504 27.82 9.48 19.22
N ALA A 505 27.14 8.38 19.56
CA ALA A 505 27.68 7.08 19.28
C ALA A 505 27.77 6.90 17.76
N THR A 506 28.97 6.61 17.25
CA THR A 506 29.09 6.12 15.88
C THR A 506 28.50 4.71 15.79
N LEU A 507 28.21 4.24 14.58
CA LEU A 507 27.76 2.85 14.39
C LEU A 507 28.83 1.86 14.91
N GLN A 508 30.09 2.18 14.68
CA GLN A 508 31.23 1.41 15.19
C GLN A 508 31.27 1.41 16.73
N ASP A 509 31.09 2.56 17.38
CA ASP A 509 31.06 2.64 18.85
C ASP A 509 29.89 1.85 19.43
N THR A 510 28.72 1.96 18.81
CA THR A 510 27.50 1.27 19.24
C THR A 510 27.69 -0.23 19.21
N LEU A 511 28.21 -0.74 18.10
CA LEU A 511 28.48 -2.17 17.95
C LEU A 511 29.62 -2.65 18.86
N GLY A 512 30.69 -1.86 18.99
CA GLY A 512 31.89 -2.22 19.76
C GLY A 512 31.74 -2.14 21.29
N LYS A 513 30.97 -1.16 21.80
CA LYS A 513 30.88 -0.83 23.23
C LYS A 513 29.63 -1.38 23.92
N LEU A 514 28.57 -1.74 23.19
CA LEU A 514 27.40 -2.39 23.77
C LEU A 514 27.68 -3.88 24.04
N PRO A 515 27.10 -4.47 25.10
CA PRO A 515 27.11 -5.92 25.32
C PRO A 515 26.51 -6.71 24.14
N GLU A 516 27.12 -7.85 23.77
CA GLU A 516 26.75 -8.67 22.61
C GLU A 516 25.34 -9.28 22.66
N HIS A 517 24.80 -9.50 23.86
CA HIS A 517 23.46 -10.09 24.05
C HIS A 517 22.30 -9.13 23.78
N ILE A 518 22.56 -7.81 23.72
CA ILE A 518 21.52 -6.81 23.46
C ILE A 518 21.34 -6.69 21.95
N GLY A 519 20.11 -6.82 21.46
CA GLY A 519 19.79 -6.61 20.05
C GLY A 519 19.85 -5.12 19.66
N VAL A 520 20.09 -4.83 18.38
CA VAL A 520 20.05 -3.45 17.87
C VAL A 520 19.04 -3.37 16.72
N ASP A 521 18.10 -2.45 16.81
CA ASP A 521 17.32 -1.99 15.68
C ASP A 521 18.05 -0.80 15.06
N MET A 522 18.55 -0.96 13.83
CA MET A 522 19.33 0.05 13.13
C MET A 522 18.44 0.78 12.13
N GLU A 523 17.97 1.96 12.53
CA GLU A 523 17.26 2.86 11.64
C GLU A 523 18.26 3.53 10.69
N ILE A 524 18.24 3.11 9.43
CA ILE A 524 19.10 3.62 8.37
C ILE A 524 18.37 4.77 7.67
N LYS A 525 18.87 5.99 7.88
CA LYS A 525 18.30 7.20 7.31
C LYS A 525 19.07 7.61 6.05
N TYR A 526 18.39 7.54 4.91
CA TYR A 526 18.90 8.03 3.62
C TYR A 526 18.01 9.18 3.11
N PRO A 527 18.58 10.27 2.55
CA PRO A 527 17.80 11.43 2.12
C PRO A 527 16.72 11.05 1.13
N ARG A 528 15.49 11.51 1.37
CA ARG A 528 14.38 11.30 0.45
C ARG A 528 14.24 12.51 -0.47
N PRO A 529 13.90 12.32 -1.76
CA PRO A 529 13.85 13.43 -2.71
C PRO A 529 12.95 14.59 -2.29
N HIS A 530 11.76 14.29 -1.75
CA HIS A 530 10.82 15.31 -1.30
C HIS A 530 11.33 16.09 -0.08
N GLU A 531 12.01 15.43 0.86
CA GLU A 531 12.61 16.07 2.04
C GLU A 531 13.78 16.97 1.63
N ALA A 532 14.66 16.47 0.76
CA ALA A 532 15.79 17.24 0.22
C ALA A 532 15.29 18.49 -0.51
N SER A 533 14.24 18.34 -1.32
CA SER A 533 13.64 19.46 -2.06
C SER A 533 13.00 20.50 -1.14
N GLN A 534 12.26 20.06 -0.11
CA GLN A 534 11.67 20.95 0.90
C GLN A 534 12.74 21.72 1.68
N ALA A 535 13.88 21.08 1.93
CA ALA A 535 15.03 21.69 2.59
C ALA A 535 15.88 22.61 1.69
N GLY A 536 15.55 22.75 0.40
CA GLY A 536 16.36 23.52 -0.55
C GLY A 536 17.71 22.87 -0.91
N ASN A 537 17.90 21.59 -0.59
CA ASN A 537 19.12 20.85 -0.89
C ASN A 537 19.12 20.33 -2.35
N ALA A 538 20.31 20.18 -2.93
CA ALA A 538 20.46 19.53 -4.23
C ALA A 538 19.99 18.06 -4.16
N LEU A 539 19.42 17.55 -5.25
CA LEU A 539 18.98 16.15 -5.39
C LEU A 539 20.14 15.16 -5.63
N ILE A 540 21.28 15.44 -5.00
CA ILE A 540 22.51 14.67 -5.09
C ILE A 540 22.88 14.22 -3.69
N SER A 541 23.20 12.94 -3.52
CA SER A 541 23.68 12.38 -2.26
C SER A 541 24.78 11.36 -2.56
N ILE A 542 25.33 10.73 -1.53
CA ILE A 542 26.18 9.54 -1.70
C ILE A 542 25.40 8.51 -2.50
N ASP A 543 26.08 7.85 -3.44
CA ASP A 543 25.49 6.75 -4.18
C ASP A 543 24.89 5.71 -3.21
N ILE A 544 23.68 5.25 -3.52
CA ILE A 544 22.90 4.42 -2.59
C ILE A 544 23.58 3.08 -2.32
N ASN A 545 24.30 2.49 -3.30
CA ASN A 545 25.07 1.27 -3.09
C ASN A 545 26.27 1.54 -2.18
N VAL A 546 27.04 2.59 -2.46
CA VAL A 546 28.19 2.99 -1.63
C VAL A 546 27.77 3.22 -0.18
N PHE A 547 26.64 3.91 0.03
CA PHE A 547 26.09 4.15 1.35
C PHE A 547 25.72 2.84 2.07
N ALA A 548 24.94 1.97 1.44
CA ALA A 548 24.55 0.70 2.06
C ALA A 548 25.74 -0.23 2.32
N ASP A 549 26.69 -0.31 1.38
CA ASP A 549 27.90 -1.13 1.53
C ASP A 549 28.76 -0.65 2.69
N THR A 550 28.86 0.67 2.90
CA THR A 550 29.58 1.25 4.05
C THR A 550 28.93 0.82 5.38
N VAL A 551 27.59 0.86 5.45
CA VAL A 551 26.85 0.41 6.65
C VAL A 551 27.07 -1.08 6.89
N LEU A 552 26.92 -1.90 5.84
CA LEU A 552 27.11 -3.35 5.92
C LEU A 552 28.56 -3.72 6.27
N ASP A 553 29.57 -2.97 5.81
CA ASP A 553 30.98 -3.15 6.16
C ASP A 553 31.23 -2.95 7.64
N VAL A 554 30.65 -1.90 8.24
CA VAL A 554 30.75 -1.67 9.69
C VAL A 554 30.07 -2.79 10.45
N ILE A 555 28.90 -3.26 10.00
CA ILE A 555 28.20 -4.41 10.61
C ILE A 555 29.02 -5.69 10.49
N ALA A 556 29.62 -5.97 9.33
CA ALA A 556 30.45 -7.16 9.11
C ALA A 556 31.67 -7.17 10.04
N ARG A 557 32.29 -6.01 10.29
CA ARG A 557 33.48 -5.88 11.14
C ARG A 557 33.17 -5.87 12.63
N PHE A 558 32.10 -5.19 13.05
CA PHE A 558 31.83 -4.91 14.47
C PHE A 558 30.58 -5.60 15.04
N GLY A 559 29.72 -6.20 14.22
CA GLY A 559 28.45 -6.79 14.64
C GLY A 559 28.56 -8.05 15.50
N LYS A 560 29.67 -8.80 15.38
CA LYS A 560 30.01 -9.98 16.22
C LYS A 560 28.88 -11.02 16.41
N GLY A 561 28.00 -11.19 15.42
CA GLY A 561 26.89 -12.15 15.49
C GLY A 561 25.72 -11.74 16.40
N ARG A 562 25.68 -10.47 16.83
CA ARG A 562 24.55 -9.86 17.54
C ARG A 562 23.27 -9.91 16.70
N HIS A 563 22.12 -9.96 17.37
CA HIS A 563 20.83 -9.76 16.72
C HIS A 563 20.67 -8.31 16.24
N ILE A 564 20.63 -8.12 14.93
CA ILE A 564 20.44 -6.81 14.30
C ILE A 564 19.18 -6.86 13.44
N ILE A 565 18.35 -5.84 13.55
CA ILE A 565 17.26 -5.54 12.62
C ILE A 565 17.69 -4.31 11.83
N LEU A 566 17.58 -4.36 10.51
CA LEU A 566 17.84 -3.19 9.66
C LEU A 566 16.50 -2.55 9.35
N SER A 567 16.32 -1.27 9.64
CA SER A 567 15.04 -0.61 9.44
C SER A 567 15.18 0.71 8.68
N SER A 568 14.18 1.11 7.91
CA SER A 568 14.22 2.38 7.18
C SER A 568 12.83 2.87 6.79
N PHE A 569 12.66 4.20 6.76
CA PHE A 569 11.51 4.88 6.15
C PHE A 569 11.65 5.01 4.63
N THR A 570 12.83 4.71 4.06
CA THR A 570 13.08 4.84 2.62
C THR A 570 12.89 3.49 1.95
N PRO A 571 11.84 3.30 1.11
CA PRO A 571 11.55 1.99 0.53
C PRO A 571 12.70 1.44 -0.33
N ASP A 572 13.42 2.31 -1.05
CA ASP A 572 14.58 1.92 -1.86
C ASP A 572 15.74 1.35 -1.02
N ILE A 573 15.94 1.87 0.19
CA ILE A 573 16.93 1.33 1.13
C ILE A 573 16.47 -0.05 1.61
N CYS A 574 15.18 -0.23 1.88
CA CYS A 574 14.65 -1.53 2.28
C CYS A 574 14.86 -2.59 1.19
N ILE A 575 14.53 -2.27 -0.07
CA ILE A 575 14.78 -3.15 -1.22
C ILE A 575 16.28 -3.46 -1.34
N LEU A 576 17.12 -2.42 -1.29
CA LEU A 576 18.56 -2.54 -1.42
C LEU A 576 19.17 -3.47 -0.37
N LEU A 577 18.79 -3.30 0.90
CA LEU A 577 19.26 -4.12 2.01
C LEU A 577 18.70 -5.54 1.98
N ALA A 578 17.46 -5.73 1.50
CA ALA A 578 16.87 -7.06 1.36
C ALA A 578 17.57 -7.88 0.25
N ILE A 579 18.04 -7.21 -0.81
CA ILE A 579 18.77 -7.86 -1.90
C ILE A 579 20.26 -8.06 -1.56
N LYS A 580 20.92 -7.08 -0.93
CA LYS A 580 22.36 -7.15 -0.65
C LYS A 580 22.76 -8.20 0.39
N GLN A 581 21.85 -8.61 1.27
CA GLN A 581 22.18 -9.53 2.36
C GLN A 581 20.99 -10.40 2.78
N ASN A 582 21.28 -11.55 3.38
CA ASN A 582 20.29 -12.52 3.88
C ASN A 582 20.48 -12.86 5.38
N SER A 583 21.30 -12.09 6.09
CA SER A 583 21.73 -12.37 7.46
C SER A 583 20.87 -11.69 8.52
N TYR A 584 20.33 -10.51 8.19
CA TYR A 584 19.54 -9.68 9.10
C TYR A 584 18.18 -9.37 8.47
N PRO A 585 17.08 -9.42 9.25
CA PRO A 585 15.78 -9.01 8.77
C PRO A 585 15.77 -7.51 8.45
N VAL A 586 15.02 -7.14 7.40
CA VAL A 586 14.78 -5.76 7.01
C VAL A 586 13.34 -5.39 7.39
N ALA A 587 13.18 -4.29 8.13
CA ALA A 587 11.89 -3.76 8.55
C ALA A 587 11.60 -2.44 7.81
N PHE A 588 10.51 -2.42 7.05
CA PHE A 588 10.03 -1.19 6.46
C PHE A 588 9.20 -0.41 7.47
N ILE A 589 9.56 0.85 7.72
CA ILE A 589 8.86 1.73 8.67
C ILE A 589 8.06 2.77 7.86
N THR A 590 6.83 3.06 8.30
CA THR A 590 5.97 4.09 7.70
C THR A 590 5.25 4.87 8.80
N ASN A 591 4.87 6.12 8.48
CA ASN A 591 3.97 6.93 9.31
C ASN A 591 2.49 6.52 9.20
N ALA A 592 2.18 5.48 8.41
CA ALA A 592 0.83 4.95 8.22
C ALA A 592 -0.19 5.99 7.70
N GLY A 593 0.26 7.06 7.03
CA GLY A 593 -0.59 8.14 6.54
C GLY A 593 -1.12 9.10 7.61
N LEU A 594 -0.59 9.08 8.84
CA LEU A 594 -1.00 10.01 9.91
C LEU A 594 -0.50 11.45 9.64
N LEU A 595 -1.38 12.45 9.79
CA LEU A 595 -1.07 13.89 9.71
C LEU A 595 -0.23 14.31 10.94
N SER A 596 1.04 14.72 10.83
CA SER A 596 1.55 16.02 10.35
C SER A 596 2.75 15.92 9.37
N THR A 597 3.05 14.71 8.92
CA THR A 597 4.17 14.38 8.02
C THR A 597 3.64 13.45 6.92
N SER A 598 2.86 14.00 5.99
CA SER A 598 2.41 13.26 4.81
C SER A 598 3.64 12.88 3.98
N ASP A 599 3.96 11.59 3.98
CA ASP A 599 5.02 11.03 3.15
C ASP A 599 4.64 11.18 1.68
N LYS A 600 5.54 11.74 0.87
CA LYS A 600 5.26 11.92 -0.57
C LYS A 600 5.64 10.71 -1.40
N ASP A 601 6.32 9.71 -0.82
CA ASP A 601 6.52 8.43 -1.49
C ASP A 601 5.23 7.60 -1.40
N ILE A 602 4.61 7.30 -2.53
CA ILE A 602 3.32 6.60 -2.58
C ILE A 602 3.35 5.21 -1.93
N ARG A 603 4.53 4.57 -1.87
CA ARG A 603 4.72 3.25 -1.22
C ARG A 603 4.61 3.37 0.29
N ALA A 604 4.86 4.56 0.85
CA ALA A 604 4.78 4.87 2.27
C ALA A 604 3.57 5.76 2.62
N GLY A 605 2.87 6.32 1.62
CA GLY A 605 1.81 7.32 1.79
C GLY A 605 0.56 6.82 2.53
N SER A 606 0.33 5.51 2.56
CA SER A 606 -0.74 4.89 3.35
C SER A 606 -0.25 3.58 3.96
N LEU A 607 -0.86 3.16 5.07
CA LEU A 607 -0.57 1.84 5.66
C LEU A 607 -0.90 0.71 4.67
N GLN A 608 -1.88 0.93 3.80
CA GLN A 608 -2.28 -0.03 2.78
C GLN A 608 -1.19 -0.24 1.74
N ASN A 609 -0.70 0.85 1.16
CA ASN A 609 0.38 0.83 0.18
C ASN A 609 1.65 0.26 0.79
N ALA A 610 1.94 0.63 2.04
CA ALA A 610 3.10 0.13 2.77
C ALA A 610 3.04 -1.38 3.00
N THR A 611 1.87 -1.90 3.37
CA THR A 611 1.67 -3.35 3.58
C THR A 611 1.81 -4.12 2.28
N ARG A 612 1.27 -3.60 1.16
CA ARG A 612 1.43 -4.23 -0.16
C ARG A 612 2.88 -4.25 -0.61
N PHE A 613 3.56 -3.12 -0.50
CA PHE A 613 4.99 -2.99 -0.81
C PHE A 613 5.83 -3.99 0.01
N ALA A 614 5.60 -4.09 1.32
CA ALA A 614 6.37 -4.98 2.20
C ALA A 614 6.14 -6.49 1.97
N ARG A 615 5.10 -6.88 1.21
CA ARG A 615 4.81 -8.28 0.87
C ARG A 615 5.54 -8.78 -0.37
N GLN A 616 6.00 -7.85 -1.22
CA GLN A 616 6.81 -8.15 -2.40
C GLN A 616 8.13 -8.78 -1.94
#